data_AF-W9Y7T4-F1
#
_entry.id   AF-W9Y7T4-F1
#
_cell.length_a   1.000
_cell.length_b   1.000
_cell.length_c   1.000
_cell.angle_alpha   90.00
_cell.angle_beta   90.00
_cell.angle_gamma   90.00
#
_symmetry.space_group_name_H-M   'P 1'
#
loop_
_entity.id
_entity.type
_entity.pdbx_description
1 polymer ?
#
loop_
_entity_poly.entity_id
_entity_poly.type
_entity_poly.pdbx_seq_one_letter_code
_entity_poly.pdbx_strand_id
1 'polypeptide(L)'
;SSAGAQVIIIMSKRVKIDHTRPAHNKACARCRTRKIRCDGLWPACSSCRSVRVPCLGFDTTLDREVPRSTTAYLESKVSALEERIKAL
;
A
#
# COMPACT_ATOMS: atom_id res chain seq x y z
N SER A 1 34.48 -21.43 -28.37
CA SER A 1 33.22 -20.77 -28.76
C SER A 1 32.21 -20.86 -27.63
N SER A 2 31.81 -19.69 -27.13
CA SER A 2 30.64 -19.37 -26.30
C SER A 2 30.27 -20.29 -25.13
N ALA A 3 30.73 -19.89 -23.94
CA ALA A 3 30.08 -20.20 -22.68
C ALA A 3 28.63 -19.67 -22.72
N GLY A 4 27.66 -20.57 -22.73
CA GLY A 4 26.24 -20.23 -22.59
C GLY A 4 25.94 -19.91 -21.14
N ALA A 5 26.02 -18.63 -20.77
CA ALA A 5 25.60 -18.16 -19.45
C ALA A 5 24.12 -18.48 -19.25
N GLN A 6 23.82 -19.35 -18.30
CA GLN A 6 22.47 -19.53 -17.78
C GLN A 6 22.05 -18.21 -17.14
N VAL A 7 21.25 -17.44 -17.86
CA VAL A 7 20.55 -16.28 -17.30
C VAL A 7 19.57 -16.85 -16.28
N ILE A 8 19.90 -16.70 -15.00
CA ILE A 8 18.97 -16.93 -13.89
C ILE A 8 17.84 -15.91 -14.10
N ILE A 9 16.72 -16.36 -14.66
CA ILE A 9 15.48 -15.59 -14.66
C ILE A 9 15.10 -15.49 -13.19
N ILE A 10 15.46 -14.37 -12.55
CA ILE A 10 14.90 -13.98 -11.27
C ILE A 10 13.40 -13.96 -11.53
N MET A 11 12.67 -14.95 -10.99
CA MET A 11 11.23 -14.96 -11.05
C MET A 11 10.76 -13.72 -10.28
N SER A 12 10.62 -12.60 -10.99
CA SER A 12 9.88 -11.43 -10.55
C SER A 12 8.50 -11.94 -10.23
N LYS A 13 8.30 -12.35 -8.96
CA LYS A 13 7.00 -12.73 -8.43
C LYS A 13 6.08 -11.58 -8.79
N ARG A 14 5.20 -11.76 -9.78
CA ARG A 14 4.03 -10.91 -9.96
C ARG A 14 3.39 -10.84 -8.58
N VAL A 15 3.52 -9.70 -7.91
CA VAL A 15 2.73 -9.42 -6.71
C VAL A 15 1.30 -9.39 -7.23
N LYS A 16 0.59 -10.50 -7.10
CA LYS A 16 -0.86 -10.53 -7.30
C LYS A 16 -1.42 -9.59 -6.24
N ILE A 17 -1.73 -8.36 -6.64
CA ILE A 17 -2.55 -7.41 -5.87
C ILE A 17 -3.96 -7.97 -5.90
N ASP A 18 -4.13 -9.05 -5.16
CA ASP A 18 -5.41 -9.68 -4.95
C ASP A 18 -6.12 -8.86 -3.86
N HIS A 19 -7.20 -8.19 -4.22
CA HIS A 19 -8.08 -7.42 -3.33
C HIS A 19 -8.69 -8.25 -2.19
N THR A 20 -8.44 -9.56 -2.18
CA THR A 20 -8.84 -10.50 -1.14
C THR A 20 -7.68 -11.03 -0.28
N ARG A 21 -6.43 -10.55 -0.46
CA ARG A 21 -5.29 -10.95 0.40
C ARG A 21 -5.40 -10.29 1.79
N PRO A 22 -5.69 -11.05 2.86
CA PRO A 22 -5.72 -10.52 4.21
C PRO A 22 -4.29 -10.49 4.74
N ALA A 23 -3.61 -9.36 4.59
CA ALA A 23 -2.28 -9.15 5.18
C ALA A 23 -2.00 -7.67 5.48
N HIS A 24 -2.88 -7.05 6.28
CA HIS A 24 -2.51 -5.86 7.04
C HIS A 24 -3.09 -6.00 8.45
N ASN A 25 -2.32 -6.65 9.33
CA ASN A 25 -2.72 -6.98 10.71
C ASN A 25 -2.83 -5.75 11.64
N LYS A 26 -2.70 -4.53 11.11
CA LYS A 26 -2.91 -3.29 11.85
C LYS A 26 -4.26 -2.69 11.48
N ALA A 27 -5.06 -2.36 12.49
CA ALA A 27 -6.31 -1.63 12.31
C ALA A 27 -6.07 -0.29 11.59
N CYS A 28 -7.01 0.14 10.76
CA CYS A 28 -6.97 1.48 10.17
C CYS A 28 -7.08 2.56 11.26
N ALA A 29 -6.63 3.79 10.97
CA ALA A 29 -6.65 4.90 11.92
C ALA A 29 -8.04 5.14 12.51
N ARG A 30 -9.07 5.20 11.67
CA ARG A 30 -10.46 5.39 12.10
C ARG A 30 -10.95 4.27 13.03
N CYS A 31 -10.73 3.01 12.67
CA CYS A 31 -11.14 1.86 13.49
C CYS A 31 -10.40 1.86 14.83
N ARG A 32 -9.12 2.26 14.85
CA ARG A 32 -8.32 2.42 16.07
C ARG A 32 -8.91 3.51 16.98
N THR A 33 -9.17 4.70 16.44
CA THR A 33 -9.74 5.83 17.20
C THR A 33 -11.15 5.51 17.74
N ARG A 34 -11.97 4.84 16.94
CA ARG A 34 -13.33 4.43 17.33
C ARG A 34 -13.37 3.17 18.21
N LYS A 35 -12.23 2.51 18.43
CA LYS A 35 -12.11 1.25 19.17
C LYS A 35 -13.05 0.16 18.65
N ILE A 36 -13.15 0.01 17.33
CA ILE A 36 -13.96 -1.03 16.66
C ILE A 36 -13.08 -2.01 15.87
N ARG A 37 -13.61 -3.21 15.60
CA ARG A 37 -12.92 -4.22 14.79
C ARG A 37 -12.68 -3.71 13.36
N CYS A 38 -11.44 -3.87 12.88
CA CYS A 38 -11.05 -3.60 11.51
C CYS A 38 -10.87 -4.94 10.80
N ASP A 39 -11.66 -5.20 9.77
CA ASP A 39 -11.56 -6.40 8.92
C ASP A 39 -10.31 -6.41 8.02
N GLY A 40 -9.65 -5.26 7.86
CA GLY A 40 -8.34 -5.16 7.22
C GLY A 40 -8.37 -5.38 5.70
N LEU A 41 -9.55 -5.41 5.09
CA LEU A 41 -9.71 -5.52 3.64
C LEU A 41 -9.02 -4.37 2.91
N TRP A 42 -8.54 -4.64 1.70
CA TRP A 42 -7.87 -3.69 0.83
C TRP A 42 -8.74 -3.50 -0.43
N PRO A 43 -8.99 -2.27 -0.91
CA PRO A 43 -8.34 -0.98 -0.58
C PRO A 43 -8.88 -0.26 0.67
N ALA A 44 -10.01 -0.70 1.22
CA ALA A 44 -10.61 -0.13 2.42
C ALA A 44 -11.33 -1.22 3.23
N CYS A 45 -11.32 -1.10 4.56
CA CYS A 45 -12.08 -2.00 5.41
C CYS A 45 -13.60 -1.77 5.26
N SER A 46 -14.41 -2.79 5.54
CA SER A 46 -15.87 -2.76 5.44
C SER A 46 -16.47 -1.60 6.24
N SER A 47 -15.98 -1.36 7.46
CA SER A 47 -16.46 -0.28 8.33
C SER A 47 -16.19 1.12 7.78
N CYS A 48 -15.12 1.32 7.01
CA CYS A 48 -14.84 2.61 6.37
C CYS A 48 -15.54 2.73 5.02
N ARG A 49 -15.65 1.63 4.28
CA ARG A 49 -16.37 1.56 3.00
C ARG A 49 -17.86 1.86 3.20
N SER A 50 -18.50 1.33 4.24
CA SER A 50 -19.93 1.53 4.51
C SER A 50 -20.31 2.99 4.71
N VAL A 51 -19.43 3.77 5.35
CA VAL A 51 -19.63 5.21 5.58
C VAL A 51 -18.93 6.11 4.56
N ARG A 52 -18.30 5.51 3.52
CA ARG A 52 -17.60 6.20 2.43
C ARG A 52 -16.52 7.20 2.89
N VAL A 53 -15.76 6.83 3.93
CA VAL A 53 -14.63 7.65 4.43
C VAL A 53 -13.30 7.04 3.99
N PRO A 54 -12.22 7.85 3.87
CA PRO A 54 -10.90 7.32 3.56
C PRO A 54 -10.44 6.31 4.63
N CYS A 55 -9.91 5.18 4.17
CA CYS A 55 -9.38 4.14 5.05
C CYS A 55 -7.85 4.27 5.11
N LEU A 56 -7.35 5.11 6.01
CA LEU A 56 -5.91 5.31 6.20
C LEU A 56 -5.32 4.28 7.17
N GLY A 57 -4.07 3.89 6.92
CA GLY A 57 -3.26 3.16 7.90
C GLY A 57 -2.89 4.06 9.08
N PHE A 58 -2.35 3.44 10.13
CA PHE A 58 -1.88 4.16 11.31
C PHE A 58 -0.47 3.68 11.66
N ASP A 59 0.47 4.62 11.76
CA ASP A 59 1.83 4.35 12.19
C ASP A 59 1.92 4.54 13.71
N THR A 60 2.23 3.47 14.44
CA THR A 60 2.30 3.48 15.91
C THR A 60 3.58 4.10 16.45
N THR A 61 4.61 4.24 15.62
CA THR A 61 5.92 4.77 16.03
C THR A 61 5.94 6.28 15.91
N LEU A 62 5.30 6.82 14.88
CA LEU A 62 5.17 8.25 14.59
C LEU A 62 3.83 8.83 15.06
N ASP A 63 2.96 7.98 15.62
CA ASP A 63 1.60 8.30 16.09
C ASP A 63 0.79 9.14 15.08
N ARG A 64 0.80 8.73 13.79
CA ARG A 64 0.16 9.49 12.72
C ARG A 64 -0.56 8.60 11.71
N GLU A 65 -1.51 9.22 10.99
CA GLU A 65 -2.16 8.59 9.86
C GLU A 65 -1.19 8.45 8.68
N VAL A 66 -1.19 7.28 8.04
CA VAL A 66 -0.33 6.99 6.89
C VAL A 66 -1.15 6.32 5.78
N PRO A 67 -0.75 6.46 4.51
CA PRO A 67 -1.35 5.68 3.43
C PRO A 67 -1.27 4.17 3.71
N ARG A 68 -2.29 3.38 3.33
CA ARG A 68 -2.25 1.91 3.52
C ARG A 68 -1.16 1.23 2.69
N SER A 69 -0.76 1.84 1.57
CA SER A 69 0.34 1.36 0.74
C SER A 69 1.39 2.46 0.63
N THR A 70 2.49 2.31 1.37
CA THR A 70 3.64 3.22 1.30
C THR A 70 4.21 3.25 -0.11
N THR A 71 4.32 2.10 -0.77
CA THR A 71 4.86 1.99 -2.13
C THR A 71 4.02 2.79 -3.12
N ALA A 72 2.71 2.57 -3.16
CA ALA A 72 1.83 3.30 -4.10
C ALA A 72 1.84 4.82 -3.84
N TYR A 73 1.91 5.24 -2.58
CA TYR A 73 2.04 6.65 -2.21
C TYR A 73 3.37 7.25 -2.69
N LEU A 74 4.48 6.54 -2.46
CA LEU A 74 5.80 7.00 -2.88
C LEU A 74 5.92 7.03 -4.40
N GLU A 75 5.42 6.02 -5.12
CA GLU A 75 5.37 6.00 -6.59
C GLU A 75 4.61 7.22 -7.13
N SER A 76 3.41 7.48 -6.59
CA SER A 76 2.60 8.65 -6.99
C SER A 76 3.33 9.97 -6.70
N LYS A 77 3.99 10.06 -5.54
CA LYS A 77 4.75 11.24 -5.13
C LYS A 77 5.97 11.46 -6.01
N VAL A 78 6.69 10.40 -6.35
CA VAL A 78 7.85 10.45 -7.26
C VAL A 78 7.39 10.93 -8.63
N SER A 79 6.34 10.34 -9.21
CA SER A 79 5.79 10.76 -10.50
C SER A 79 5.44 12.24 -10.53
N ALA A 80 4.72 12.73 -9.51
CA ALA A 80 4.33 14.14 -9.43
C ALA A 80 5.53 15.09 -9.29
N LEU A 81 6.57 14.68 -8.55
CA LEU A 81 7.79 15.46 -8.40
C LEU A 81 8.62 15.48 -9.69
N GLU A 82 8.73 14.35 -10.38
CA GLU A 82 9.43 14.24 -11.67
C GLU A 82 8.76 15.09 -12.75
N GLU A 83 7.44 15.10 -12.82
CA GLU A 83 6.69 15.99 -13.72
C GLU A 83 6.99 17.46 -13.45
N ARG A 84 7.04 17.84 -12.17
CA ARG A 84 7.35 19.22 -11.77
C ARG A 84 8.78 19.62 -12.10
N ILE A 85 9.73 18.69 -12.05
CA ILE A 85 11.11 18.93 -12.48
C ILE A 85 11.19 19.07 -14.00
N LYS A 86 10.46 18.25 -14.77
CA LYS A 86 10.42 18.31 -16.24
C LYS A 86 9.74 19.57 -16.78
N ALA A 87 8.87 20.19 -15.99
CA ALA A 87 8.17 21.42 -16.35
C ALA A 87 9.01 22.69 -16.14
N LEU A 88 10.23 22.56 -15.60
CA LEU A 88 11.24 23.63 -15.51
C LEU A 88 12.11 23.64 -16.77
#